data_AF-A0A6L9QNS4-F1
#
_entry.id   AF-A0A6L9QNS4-F1
#
_cell.length_a   1.000
_cell.length_b   1.000
_cell.length_c   1.000
_cell.angle_alpha   90.00
_cell.angle_beta   90.00
_cell.angle_gamma   90.00
#
_symmetry.space_group_name_H-M   'P 1'
#
loop_
_entity.id
_entity.type
_entity.pdbx_description
1 polymer ?
#
loop_
_entity_poly.entity_id
_entity_poly.type
_entity_poly.pdbx_seq_one_letter_code
_entity_poly.pdbx_strand_id
1 'polypeptide(L)'
;GGARLGPAAARRALEEAVQIIRLHWSDQTGLRFQGEHYRFAAAQAGPPPTRQIGIWLGVTGPLGLDLAGRVADGWIAPSSRVPP
;
A
#
# COMPACT_ATOMS: atom_id res chain seq x y z
N GLY A 1 2.28 16.92 5.46
CA GLY A 1 0.81 16.92 5.53
C GLY A 1 0.33 15.52 5.90
N GLY A 2 -0.72 15.43 6.72
CA GLY A 2 -1.21 14.19 7.37
C GLY A 2 -0.87 14.16 8.87
N ALA A 3 -1.80 13.70 9.71
CA ALA A 3 -1.54 13.52 11.15
C ALA A 3 -0.44 12.47 11.37
N ARG A 4 0.46 12.69 12.33
CA ARG A 4 1.49 11.70 12.67
C ARG A 4 0.81 10.50 13.34
N LEU A 5 0.82 9.36 12.66
CA LEU A 5 0.30 8.10 13.17
C LEU A 5 1.35 7.40 14.05
N GLY A 6 0.88 6.70 15.08
CA GLY A 6 1.70 5.75 15.82
C GLY A 6 2.12 4.56 14.93
N PRO A 7 3.18 3.81 15.30
CA PRO A 7 3.77 2.79 14.41
C PRO A 7 2.82 1.68 13.96
N ALA A 8 1.84 1.30 14.78
CA ALA A 8 0.83 0.31 14.41
C ALA A 8 -0.19 0.87 13.41
N ALA A 9 -0.75 2.03 13.70
CA ALA A 9 -1.66 2.75 12.81
C ALA A 9 -0.99 3.10 11.47
N ALA A 10 0.29 3.48 11.48
CA ALA A 10 1.04 3.77 10.25
C ALA A 10 1.15 2.53 9.33
N ARG A 11 1.35 1.34 9.89
CA ARG A 11 1.39 0.08 9.10
C ARG A 11 0.02 -0.29 8.55
N ARG A 12 -1.06 -0.14 9.35
CA ARG A 12 -2.42 -0.39 8.88
C ARG A 12 -2.84 0.61 7.79
N ALA A 13 -2.51 1.89 7.97
CA ALA A 13 -2.68 2.89 6.93
C ALA A 13 -1.91 2.52 5.67
N LEU A 14 -0.66 2.07 5.78
CA LEU A 14 0.12 1.65 4.62
C LEU A 14 -0.52 0.46 3.88
N GLU A 15 -1.02 -0.54 4.62
CA GLU A 15 -1.77 -1.66 4.07
C GLU A 15 -3.01 -1.20 3.28
N GLU A 16 -3.82 -0.32 3.87
CA GLU A 16 -4.98 0.26 3.22
C GLU A 16 -4.60 1.05 1.96
N ALA A 17 -3.53 1.85 2.02
CA ALA A 17 -3.07 2.64 0.88
C ALA A 17 -2.69 1.74 -0.31
N VAL A 18 -2.01 0.62 -0.07
CA VAL A 18 -1.68 -0.35 -1.12
C VAL A 18 -2.95 -0.94 -1.74
N GLN A 19 -3.93 -1.32 -0.92
CA GLN A 19 -5.22 -1.83 -1.40
C GLN A 19 -5.96 -0.79 -2.25
N ILE A 20 -5.99 0.47 -1.82
CA ILE A 20 -6.62 1.57 -2.56
C ILE A 20 -5.97 1.78 -3.92
N ILE A 21 -4.63 1.77 -3.99
CA ILE A 21 -3.90 1.94 -5.25
C ILE A 21 -4.25 0.79 -6.21
N ARG A 22 -4.25 -0.46 -5.72
CA ARG A 22 -4.65 -1.63 -6.52
C ARG A 22 -6.08 -1.54 -7.02
N LEU A 23 -7.00 -1.06 -6.18
CA LEU A 23 -8.39 -0.89 -6.54
C LEU A 23 -8.54 0.14 -7.68
N HIS A 24 -7.79 1.25 -7.64
CA HIS A 24 -7.78 2.25 -8.71
C HIS A 24 -7.11 1.78 -10.01
N TRP A 25 -6.26 0.75 -9.93
CA TRP A 25 -5.66 0.11 -11.10
C TRP A 25 -6.43 -1.11 -11.59
N SER A 26 -7.54 -1.45 -10.94
CA SER A 26 -8.44 -2.50 -11.41
C SER A 26 -9.34 -1.98 -12.52
N ASP A 27 -9.89 -2.89 -13.33
CA ASP A 27 -10.88 -2.56 -14.36
C ASP A 27 -12.31 -2.51 -13.77
N GLN A 28 -12.45 -2.20 -12.48
CA GLN A 28 -13.73 -2.20 -11.77
C GLN A 28 -14.40 -0.83 -11.81
N THR A 29 -15.72 -0.84 -11.97
CA THR A 29 -16.57 0.34 -11.84
C THR A 29 -17.21 0.42 -10.46
N GLY A 30 -17.50 1.62 -9.95
CA GLY A 30 -18.19 1.80 -8.67
C GLY A 30 -17.32 1.46 -7.46
N LEU A 31 -16.06 1.92 -7.47
CA LEU A 31 -15.10 1.67 -6.40
C LEU A 31 -15.60 2.21 -5.05
N ARG A 32 -15.47 1.40 -4.02
CA ARG A 32 -15.73 1.80 -2.63
C ARG A 32 -14.64 1.20 -1.75
N PHE A 33 -14.15 2.00 -0.81
CA PHE A 33 -13.20 1.56 0.19
C PHE A 33 -13.60 2.11 1.56
N GLN A 34 -13.62 1.24 2.57
CA GLN A 34 -14.02 1.58 3.93
C GLN A 34 -13.00 1.03 4.93
N GLY A 35 -11.85 1.69 5.03
CA GLY A 35 -10.81 1.39 6.01
C GLY A 35 -10.97 2.13 7.34
N GLU A 36 -10.07 1.80 8.26
CA GLU A 36 -9.84 2.53 9.51
C GLU A 36 -9.26 3.91 9.23
N HIS A 37 -8.33 4.02 8.27
CA HIS A 37 -7.60 5.25 7.99
C HIS A 37 -8.09 5.99 6.74
N TYR A 38 -8.51 5.24 5.70
CA TYR A 38 -8.96 5.81 4.44
C TYR A 38 -10.36 5.33 4.08
N ARG A 39 -11.18 6.24 3.55
CA ARG A 39 -12.53 5.93 3.06
C ARG A 39 -12.82 6.72 1.81
N PHE A 40 -13.36 6.08 0.79
CA PHE A 40 -13.80 6.76 -0.41
C PHE A 40 -14.89 5.99 -1.16
N ALA A 41 -15.59 6.70 -2.04
CA ALA A 41 -16.44 6.13 -3.07
C ALA A 41 -16.19 6.88 -4.38
N ALA A 42 -15.96 6.15 -5.46
CA ALA A 42 -15.73 6.71 -6.79
C ALA A 42 -16.56 5.94 -7.82
N ALA A 43 -17.14 6.66 -8.80
CA ALA A 43 -18.01 6.04 -9.79
C ALA A 43 -17.24 5.11 -10.75
N GLN A 44 -15.97 5.38 -11.03
CA GLN A 44 -15.12 4.63 -11.96
C GLN A 44 -13.68 4.59 -11.41
N ALA A 45 -12.99 3.47 -11.62
CA ALA A 45 -11.53 3.47 -11.62
C ALA A 45 -11.04 4.31 -12.81
N GLY A 46 -9.86 4.94 -12.70
CA GLY A 46 -9.19 5.46 -13.89
C GLY A 46 -8.88 4.30 -14.86
N PRO A 47 -8.45 4.57 -16.11
CA PRO A 47 -8.08 3.50 -17.02
C PRO A 47 -7.02 2.59 -16.37
N PRO A 48 -7.22 1.26 -16.36
CA PRO A 48 -6.26 0.37 -15.72
C PRO A 48 -4.90 0.44 -16.43
N PRO A 49 -3.79 0.27 -15.70
CA PRO A 49 -2.47 0.19 -16.32
C PRO A 49 -2.41 -0.89 -17.39
N THR A 50 -1.73 -0.60 -18.51
CA THR A 50 -1.57 -1.55 -19.64
C THR A 50 -0.71 -2.78 -19.29
N ARG A 51 0.01 -2.73 -18.16
CA ARG A 51 0.79 -3.82 -17.59
C ARG A 51 0.75 -3.73 -16.07
N GLN A 52 1.02 -4.85 -15.40
CA GLN A 52 1.15 -4.85 -13.94
C GLN A 52 2.25 -3.87 -13.49
N ILE A 53 1.91 -2.99 -12.55
CA ILE A 53 2.84 -2.08 -11.89
C ILE A 53 3.20 -2.68 -10.54
N GLY A 54 4.49 -2.84 -10.29
CA GLY A 54 5.00 -3.34 -9.01
C GLY A 54 4.90 -2.27 -7.91
N ILE A 55 4.42 -2.64 -6.72
CA ILE A 55 4.47 -1.84 -5.50
C ILE A 55 5.55 -2.44 -4.59
N TRP A 56 6.56 -1.63 -4.29
CA TRP A 56 7.70 -2.01 -3.46
C TRP A 56 7.70 -1.20 -2.17
N LEU A 57 7.83 -1.87 -1.03
CA LEU A 57 7.79 -1.20 0.27
C LEU A 57 9.19 -1.10 0.91
N GLY A 58 9.56 0.11 1.35
CA GLY A 58 10.78 0.39 2.12
C GLY A 58 10.51 0.33 3.63
N VAL A 59 10.06 -0.82 4.13
CA VAL A 59 9.67 -1.02 5.53
C VAL A 59 10.73 -1.79 6.29
N THR A 60 10.68 -1.72 7.62
CA THR A 60 11.67 -2.37 8.47
C THR A 60 11.07 -3.02 9.72
N GLY A 61 11.84 -3.91 10.35
CA GLY A 61 11.43 -4.67 11.52
C GLY A 61 10.48 -5.84 11.16
N PRO A 62 10.32 -6.84 12.05
CA PRO A 62 9.59 -8.07 11.72
C PRO A 62 8.17 -7.82 11.19
N LEU A 63 7.41 -6.93 11.85
CA LEU A 63 6.04 -6.63 11.47
C LEU A 63 5.92 -5.80 10.18
N GLY A 64 6.96 -5.02 9.84
CA GLY A 64 7.01 -4.29 8.58
C GLY A 64 7.31 -5.24 7.41
N LEU A 65 8.29 -6.13 7.60
CA LEU A 65 8.64 -7.15 6.60
C LEU A 65 7.49 -8.12 6.34
N ASP A 66 6.80 -8.55 7.41
CA ASP A 66 5.59 -9.35 7.33
C ASP A 66 4.48 -8.63 6.53
N LEU A 67 4.26 -7.33 6.77
CA LEU A 67 3.35 -6.53 5.93
C LEU A 67 3.79 -6.52 4.46
N ALA A 68 5.07 -6.25 4.17
CA ALA A 68 5.57 -6.24 2.79
C ALA A 68 5.35 -7.59 2.08
N GLY A 69 5.61 -8.70 2.77
CA GLY A 69 5.38 -10.04 2.22
C GLY A 69 3.90 -10.35 1.92
N ARG A 70 2.95 -9.69 2.61
CA ARG A 70 1.52 -9.87 2.36
C ARG A 70 0.96 -9.03 1.21
N VAL A 71 1.40 -7.78 1.07
CA VAL A 71 0.69 -6.80 0.20
C VAL A 71 1.53 -6.20 -0.91
N ALA A 72 2.87 -6.29 -0.85
CA ALA A 72 3.77 -5.71 -1.84
C ALA A 72 4.27 -6.77 -2.82
N ASP A 73 4.73 -6.35 -4.00
CA ASP A 73 5.42 -7.25 -4.94
C ASP A 73 6.93 -7.34 -4.65
N GLY A 74 7.43 -6.48 -3.77
CA GLY A 74 8.85 -6.44 -3.43
C GLY A 74 9.13 -5.61 -2.19
N TRP A 75 10.34 -5.79 -1.67
CA TRP A 75 10.85 -5.08 -0.51
C TRP A 75 12.15 -4.36 -0.87
N ILE A 76 12.26 -3.09 -0.44
CA ILE A 76 13.48 -2.30 -0.60
C ILE A 76 14.18 -2.29 0.75
N ALA A 77 15.31 -3.00 0.82
CA ALA A 77 16.15 -2.99 2.00
C ALA A 77 16.88 -1.64 2.10
N PRO A 78 16.86 -0.96 3.26
CA PRO A 78 17.74 0.18 3.47
C PRO A 78 19.19 -0.30 3.40
N SER A 79 20.06 0.46 2.73
CA SER A 79 21.48 0.11 2.54
C SER A 79 22.21 -0.15 3.87
N SER A 80 21.80 0.50 4.95
CA SER A 80 22.33 0.28 6.30
C SER A 80 22.04 -1.10 6.91
N ARG A 81 21.21 -1.94 6.27
CA ARG A 81 20.89 -3.31 6.72
C ARG A 81 21.45 -4.41 5.81
N VAL A 82 22.12 -4.05 4.73
CA VAL A 82 22.76 -5.00 3.82
C VAL A 82 24.26 -4.98 4.13
N PRO A 83 24.87 -6.08 4.59
CA PRO A 83 26.32 -6.17 4.73
C PRO A 83 26.99 -5.91 3.37
N PRO A 84 28.20 -5.33 3.33
CA PRO A 84 28.93 -5.08 2.08
C PRO A 84 29.19 -6.37 1.28
#